data_AF-A0A4W3GQG4-F1
#
_entry.id   AF-A0A4W3GQG4-F1
#
_cell.length_a   1.000
_cell.length_b   1.000
_cell.length_c   1.000
_cell.angle_alpha   90.00
_cell.angle_beta   90.00
_cell.angle_gamma   90.00
#
_symmetry.space_group_name_H-M   'P 1'
#
loop_
_entity.id
_entity.type
_entity.pdbx_description
1 polymer ?
#
loop_
_entity_poly.entity_id
_entity_poly.type
_entity_poly.pdbx_seq_one_letter_code
_entity_poly.pdbx_strand_id
1 'polypeptide(L)'
;MADDEPLPSGWEKRMSRNTGQIYYFNHMSNQSQWERPTGSDSGGGEHDKVRCSHLLVKHNQSRRPSSWRQERITRTKEEALEILN
;
A
#
# COMPACT_ATOMS: atom_id res chain seq x y z
N MET A 1 -8.33 26.91 9.71
CA MET A 1 -9.21 25.75 9.43
C MET A 1 -8.51 24.89 8.39
N ALA A 2 -7.77 23.88 8.83
CA ALA A 2 -7.00 23.04 7.91
C ALA A 2 -7.87 22.02 7.19
N ASP A 3 -9.04 21.65 7.74
CA ASP A 3 -9.94 20.60 7.21
C ASP A 3 -10.44 20.84 5.77
N ASP A 4 -10.42 22.08 5.29
CA ASP A 4 -10.94 22.49 3.96
C ASP A 4 -9.92 22.39 2.80
N GLU A 5 -8.64 22.11 3.09
CA GLU A 5 -7.60 22.02 2.04
C GLU A 5 -7.74 20.72 1.21
N PRO A 6 -7.71 20.76 -0.14
CA PRO A 6 -7.82 19.55 -0.95
C PRO A 6 -6.68 18.57 -0.64
N LEU A 7 -7.02 17.29 -0.45
CA LEU A 7 -6.01 16.24 -0.26
C LEU A 7 -5.16 16.08 -1.53
N PRO A 8 -3.89 15.64 -1.41
CA PRO A 8 -3.06 15.40 -2.57
C PRO A 8 -3.66 14.29 -3.44
N SER A 9 -3.35 14.30 -4.74
CA SER A 9 -3.89 13.31 -5.68
C SER A 9 -3.63 11.88 -5.21
N GLY A 10 -4.64 11.03 -5.27
CA GLY A 10 -4.56 9.65 -4.80
C GLY A 10 -5.03 9.45 -3.35
N TRP A 11 -5.15 10.51 -2.54
CA TRP A 11 -5.54 10.42 -1.13
C TRP A 11 -7.02 10.70 -0.89
N GLU A 12 -7.64 9.90 -0.01
CA GLU A 12 -9.03 10.01 0.39
C GLU A 12 -9.15 10.00 1.93
N LYS A 13 -9.99 10.88 2.48
CA LYS A 13 -10.34 10.88 3.91
C LYS A 13 -11.39 9.80 4.18
N ARG A 14 -11.08 8.85 5.07
CA ARG A 14 -11.99 7.77 5.47
C ARG A 14 -12.19 7.73 6.97
N MET A 15 -13.26 7.06 7.40
CA MET A 15 -13.52 6.77 8.81
C MET A 15 -13.34 5.28 9.06
N SER A 16 -12.56 4.94 10.09
CA SER A 16 -12.34 3.55 10.50
C SER A 16 -13.64 2.96 11.05
N ARG A 17 -14.05 1.80 10.53
CA ARG A 17 -15.27 1.10 10.98
C ARG A 17 -15.16 0.63 12.43
N ASN A 18 -13.95 0.37 12.91
CA ASN A 18 -13.72 -0.23 14.22
C ASN A 18 -13.49 0.84 15.30
N THR A 19 -12.84 1.95 14.97
CA THR A 19 -12.45 2.98 15.95
C THR A 19 -13.21 4.29 15.80
N GLY A 20 -13.95 4.49 14.70
CA GLY A 20 -14.60 5.76 14.37
C GLY A 20 -13.63 6.91 14.06
N GLN A 21 -12.33 6.64 14.09
CA GLN A 21 -11.29 7.64 13.84
C GLN A 21 -11.11 7.90 12.35
N ILE A 22 -10.78 9.14 12.02
CA ILE A 22 -10.44 9.54 10.65
C ILE A 22 -9.04 9.02 10.32
N TYR A 23 -8.89 8.44 9.13
CA TYR A 23 -7.62 8.08 8.54
C TYR A 23 -7.60 8.50 7.06
N TYR A 24 -6.42 8.58 6.47
CA TYR A 24 -6.22 8.94 5.08
C TYR A 24 -5.73 7.71 4.31
N PHE A 25 -6.40 7.41 3.21
CA PHE A 25 -6.13 6.23 2.38
C PHE A 25 -5.68 6.67 0.99
N ASN A 26 -4.54 6.15 0.54
CA ASN A 26 -4.06 6.34 -0.82
C ASN A 26 -4.54 5.20 -1.71
N HIS A 27 -5.47 5.47 -2.64
CA HIS A 27 -6.03 4.44 -3.52
C HIS A 27 -5.08 4.02 -4.65
N MET A 28 -3.99 4.76 -4.89
CA MET A 28 -2.98 4.40 -5.88
C MET A 28 -1.95 3.43 -5.30
N SER A 29 -1.55 3.62 -4.03
CA SER A 29 -0.55 2.78 -3.37
C SER A 29 -1.13 1.77 -2.37
N ASN A 30 -2.44 1.79 -2.12
CA ASN A 30 -3.14 1.04 -1.07
C ASN A 30 -2.57 1.27 0.35
N GLN A 31 -1.93 2.42 0.58
CA GLN A 31 -1.41 2.79 1.90
C GLN A 31 -2.47 3.52 2.72
N SER A 32 -2.45 3.32 4.03
CA SER A 32 -3.29 4.04 4.99
C SER A 32 -2.43 4.68 6.06
N GLN A 33 -2.73 5.92 6.43
CA GLN A 33 -2.04 6.65 7.50
C GLN A 33 -3.03 7.47 8.35
N TRP A 34 -2.64 7.81 9.57
CA TRP A 34 -3.48 8.59 10.49
C TRP A 34 -3.28 10.10 10.28
N GLU A 35 -2.06 10.53 9.97
CA GLU A 35 -1.73 11.93 9.71
C GLU A 35 -2.24 12.38 8.33
N ARG A 36 -2.70 13.63 8.23
CA ARG A 36 -3.14 14.19 6.95
C ARG A 36 -1.94 14.29 5.99
N PRO A 37 -2.02 13.70 4.79
CA PRO A 37 -1.00 13.90 3.78
C PRO A 37 -1.01 15.37 3.37
N THR A 38 0.11 16.08 3.56
CA THR A 38 0.26 17.45 3.09
C THR A 38 0.65 17.44 1.61
N GLY A 39 0.18 18.42 0.83
CA GLY A 39 0.48 18.58 -0.61
C GLY A 39 1.96 18.79 -0.96
N SER A 40 2.87 18.58 -0.01
CA SER A 40 4.31 18.77 -0.13
C SER A 40 5.09 17.46 -0.29
N ASP A 41 4.55 16.51 -1.06
CA ASP A 41 5.41 15.57 -1.80
C ASP A 41 5.01 15.55 -3.28
N SER A 42 4.51 16.69 -3.77
CA SER A 42 4.53 17.00 -5.20
C SER A 42 5.83 17.74 -5.51
N GLY A 43 6.94 17.00 -5.42
CA GLY A 43 7.94 17.13 -6.48
C GLY A 43 7.26 16.70 -7.78
N GLY A 44 6.41 17.57 -8.34
CA GLY A 44 5.69 17.39 -9.61
C GLY A 44 6.62 17.43 -10.82
N GLY A 45 7.87 16.96 -10.65
CA GLY A 45 8.64 16.46 -11.77
C GLY A 45 8.12 15.06 -12.05
N GLU A 46 7.62 14.85 -13.26
CA GLU A 46 7.49 13.51 -13.83
C GLU A 46 8.80 12.74 -13.55
N HIS A 47 8.79 11.87 -12.56
CA HIS A 47 9.94 11.04 -12.26
C HIS A 47 9.96 9.96 -13.34
N ASP A 48 10.66 10.24 -14.44
CA ASP A 48 10.91 9.29 -15.54
C ASP A 48 11.38 7.91 -15.01
N LYS A 49 12.04 7.92 -13.83
CA LYS A 49 12.48 6.73 -13.11
C LYS A 49 12.29 6.87 -11.61
N VAL A 50 11.71 5.83 -11.01
CA VAL A 50 11.59 5.66 -9.56
C VAL A 50 12.47 4.51 -9.07
N ARG A 51 12.99 4.63 -7.85
CA ARG A 51 13.64 3.51 -7.15
C ARG A 51 12.67 2.96 -6.11
N CYS A 52 12.41 1.66 -6.19
CA CYS A 52 11.55 0.97 -5.23
C CYS A 52 12.24 -0.31 -4.76
N SER A 53 12.08 -0.63 -3.48
CA SER A 53 12.32 -1.97 -2.94
C SER A 53 10.98 -2.63 -2.72
N HIS A 54 10.86 -3.94 -2.97
CA HIS A 54 9.65 -4.69 -2.66
C HIS A 54 9.99 -5.99 -1.92
N LEU A 55 9.11 -6.41 -1.02
CA LEU A 55 9.13 -7.74 -0.42
C LEU A 55 8.04 -8.58 -1.10
N LEU A 56 8.41 -9.78 -1.55
CA LEU A 56 7.48 -10.69 -2.24
C LEU A 56 7.32 -11.99 -1.45
N VAL A 57 6.10 -12.29 -1.05
CA VAL A 57 5.68 -13.61 -0.56
C VAL A 57 4.80 -14.25 -1.63
N LYS A 58 5.26 -15.38 -2.19
CA LYS A 58 4.51 -16.16 -3.20
C LYS A 58 3.56 -17.16 -2.54
N HIS A 59 2.53 -17.57 -3.28
CA HIS A 59 1.53 -18.58 -2.90
C HIS A 59 1.30 -19.59 -4.04
N ASN A 60 0.50 -20.63 -3.80
CA ASN A 60 0.26 -21.74 -4.74
C ASN A 60 -0.44 -21.32 -6.05
N GLN A 61 -1.20 -20.24 -6.06
CA GLN A 61 -1.81 -19.65 -7.26
C GLN A 61 -0.90 -18.60 -7.94
N SER A 62 0.32 -18.36 -7.45
CA SER A 62 1.27 -17.49 -8.14
C SER A 62 1.60 -18.06 -9.53
N ARG A 63 1.72 -17.21 -10.56
CA ARG A 63 2.02 -17.62 -11.95
C ARG A 63 3.19 -18.60 -12.08
N ARG A 64 4.19 -18.48 -11.20
CA ARG A 64 5.32 -19.40 -11.05
C ARG A 64 5.48 -19.70 -9.55
N PRO A 65 4.87 -20.78 -9.02
CA PRO A 65 4.88 -21.12 -7.59
C PRO A 65 6.20 -21.80 -7.20
N SER A 66 7.32 -21.14 -7.51
CA SER A 66 8.68 -21.55 -7.24
C SER A 66 9.58 -20.32 -7.05
N SER A 67 10.60 -20.39 -6.22
CA SER A 67 11.61 -19.34 -6.05
C SER A 67 12.95 -19.95 -5.63
N TRP A 68 14.00 -19.14 -5.61
CA TRP A 68 15.31 -19.54 -5.09
C TRP A 68 15.25 -19.98 -3.61
N ARG A 69 14.23 -19.55 -2.86
CA ARG A 69 14.01 -19.94 -1.46
C ARG A 69 13.27 -21.27 -1.33
N GLN A 70 12.48 -21.64 -2.33
CA GLN A 70 11.60 -22.81 -2.27
C GLN A 70 11.18 -23.25 -3.68
N GLU A 71 11.55 -24.46 -4.08
CA GLU A 71 11.26 -24.99 -5.42
C GLU A 71 9.76 -25.15 -5.69
N ARG A 72 8.98 -25.64 -4.72
CA ARG A 72 7.51 -25.77 -4.85
C ARG A 72 6.81 -25.05 -3.69
N ILE A 73 6.08 -24.00 -4.01
CA ILE A 73 5.35 -23.16 -3.05
C ILE A 73 3.90 -23.66 -2.94
N THR A 74 3.54 -24.14 -1.76
CA THR A 74 2.22 -24.75 -1.48
C THR A 74 1.29 -23.86 -0.65
N ARG A 75 1.82 -22.84 0.03
CA ARG A 75 1.04 -21.94 0.89
C ARG A 75 -0.11 -21.27 0.15
N THR A 76 -1.22 -21.05 0.84
CA THR A 76 -2.41 -20.36 0.32
C THR A 76 -2.15 -18.86 0.17
N LYS A 77 -3.12 -18.15 -0.44
CA LYS A 77 -3.05 -16.70 -0.57
C LYS A 77 -3.19 -16.03 0.79
N GLU A 78 -4.02 -16.59 1.65
CA GLU A 78 -4.30 -16.12 3.01
C GLU A 78 -3.04 -16.22 3.87
N GLU A 79 -2.39 -17.39 3.88
CA GLU A 79 -1.12 -17.59 4.60
C GLU A 79 -0.01 -16.66 4.07
N ALA A 80 0.01 -16.38 2.78
CA ALA A 80 0.98 -15.45 2.20
C ALA A 80 0.75 -13.99 2.65
N LEU A 81 -0.51 -13.59 2.87
CA LEU A 81 -0.86 -12.27 3.41
C LEU A 81 -0.49 -12.17 4.89
N GLU A 82 -0.70 -13.23 5.68
CA GLU A 82 -0.30 -13.25 7.09
C GLU A 82 1.21 -13.09 7.29
N ILE A 83 2.03 -13.61 6.38
CA ILE A 83 3.50 -13.46 6.44
C ILE A 83 3.96 -12.02 6.15
N LEU A 84 3.13 -11.21 5.47
CA LEU A 84 3.45 -9.82 5.13
C LEU A 84 3.06 -8.83 6.23
N ASN A 85 2.22 -9.23 7.18
CA ASN A 85 1.79 -8.41 8.33
C ASN A 85 2.69 -8.62 9.55
#